data_AF-A0A7X8CMA3-F1
#
_entry.id   AF-A0A7X8CMA3-F1
#
_cell.length_a   1.000
_cell.length_b   1.000
_cell.length_c   1.000
_cell.angle_alpha   90.00
_cell.angle_beta   90.00
_cell.angle_gamma   90.00
#
_symmetry.space_group_name_H-M   'P 1'
#
loop_
_entity.id
_entity.type
_entity.pdbx_description
1 polymer ?
#
loop_
_entity_poly.entity_id
_entity_poly.type
_entity_poly.pdbx_seq_one_letter_code
_entity_poly.pdbx_strand_id
1 'polypeptide(L)'
;LPNFRQIAADKATTMGHIKRIHLTESIVAVPPDNILKQANIILNPILEQIINNKVNSRYLSSIRDSLLPKLMSGEIDVSKIEI
;
A
#
# COMPACT_ATOMS: atom_id res chain seq x y z
N LEU A 1 1.81 17.95 -21.64
CA LEU A 1 1.66 18.55 -20.29
C LEU A 1 3.04 18.81 -19.66
N PRO A 2 3.77 19.87 -20.05
CA PRO A 2 5.13 20.17 -19.57
C PRO A 2 5.16 20.67 -18.11
N ASN A 3 4.17 21.49 -17.73
CA ASN A 3 4.09 22.14 -16.43
C ASN A 3 4.04 21.14 -15.23
N PHE A 4 3.26 20.06 -15.37
CA PHE A 4 3.13 19.04 -14.32
C PHE A 4 4.42 18.23 -14.09
N ARG A 5 5.23 18.03 -15.14
CA ARG A 5 6.53 17.34 -15.04
C ARG A 5 7.56 18.21 -14.32
N GLN A 6 7.52 19.52 -14.56
CA GLN A 6 8.40 20.49 -13.91
C GLN A 6 8.08 20.63 -12.42
N ILE A 7 6.80 20.73 -12.06
CA ILE A 7 6.35 20.74 -10.66
C ILE A 7 6.71 19.43 -9.93
N ALA A 8 6.63 18.27 -10.60
CA ALA A 8 7.03 16.99 -10.01
C ALA A 8 8.55 16.87 -9.83
N ALA A 9 9.34 17.41 -10.76
CA ALA A 9 10.79 17.46 -10.68
C ALA A 9 11.28 18.40 -9.57
N ASP A 10 10.65 19.58 -9.41
CA ASP A 10 10.95 20.53 -8.32
C ASP A 10 10.55 19.99 -6.93
N LYS A 11 9.63 19.03 -6.88
CA LYS A 11 9.21 18.31 -5.66
C LYS A 11 10.11 17.12 -5.30
N ALA A 12 11.01 16.70 -6.19
CA ALA A 12 11.95 15.63 -5.96
C ALA A 12 13.24 16.16 -5.28
N THR A 13 13.11 16.64 -4.04
CA THR A 13 14.27 16.97 -3.21
C THR A 13 14.81 15.72 -2.51
N THR A 14 16.11 15.68 -2.21
CA THR A 14 16.78 14.56 -1.50
C THR A 14 16.09 14.22 -0.16
N MET A 15 15.40 15.20 0.45
CA MET A 15 14.36 14.99 1.46
C MET A 15 13.06 15.67 1.01
N GLY A 16 12.13 14.91 0.44
CA GLY A 16 10.85 15.40 -0.09
C GLY A 16 9.93 15.94 0.99
N HIS A 17 9.89 17.27 1.16
CA HIS A 17 8.95 17.92 2.07
C HIS A 17 7.98 18.81 1.31
N ILE A 18 6.68 18.53 1.45
CA ILE A 18 5.61 19.38 0.92
C ILE A 18 5.41 20.55 1.90
N LYS A 19 5.65 21.78 1.46
CA LYS A 19 5.31 22.99 2.23
C LYS A 19 3.79 23.15 2.28
N ARG A 20 3.25 23.68 3.39
CA ARG A 20 1.80 23.92 3.57
C ARG A 20 1.20 24.73 2.42
N ILE A 21 1.92 25.74 1.94
CA ILE A 21 1.50 26.55 0.79
C ILE A 21 1.22 25.72 -0.47
N HIS A 22 2.00 24.66 -0.70
CA HIS A 22 1.79 23.77 -1.86
C HIS A 22 0.51 22.95 -1.75
N LEU A 23 0.02 22.66 -0.53
CA LEU A 23 -1.28 22.02 -0.34
C LEU A 23 -2.41 23.01 -0.64
N THR A 24 -2.27 24.25 -0.17
CA THR A 24 -3.25 25.32 -0.39
C THR A 24 -3.37 25.72 -1.86
N GLU A 25 -2.26 25.76 -2.60
CA GLU A 25 -2.22 26.15 -4.02
C GLU A 25 -2.56 24.99 -4.98
N SER A 26 -2.66 23.75 -4.47
CA SER A 26 -3.00 22.60 -5.31
C SER A 26 -4.49 22.61 -5.64
N ILE A 27 -4.82 22.96 -6.88
CA ILE A 27 -6.19 22.95 -7.39
C ILE A 27 -6.56 21.53 -7.84
N VAL A 28 -7.73 21.05 -7.42
CA VAL A 28 -8.30 19.77 -7.84
C VAL A 28 -9.75 19.95 -8.26
N ALA A 29 -10.21 19.18 -9.24
CA ALA A 29 -11.61 19.11 -9.58
C ALA A 29 -12.37 18.40 -8.45
N VAL A 30 -13.33 19.10 -7.83
CA VAL A 30 -14.19 18.53 -6.79
C VAL A 30 -15.53 18.17 -7.44
N PRO A 31 -15.81 16.88 -7.67
CA PRO A 31 -17.09 16.46 -8.23
C PRO A 31 -18.21 16.56 -7.17
N PRO A 32 -19.49 16.54 -7.59
CA PRO A 32 -20.61 16.54 -6.65
C PRO A 32 -20.68 15.25 -5.81
N ASP A 33 -21.28 15.34 -4.64
CA ASP A 33 -21.30 14.27 -3.63
C ASP A 33 -21.87 12.94 -4.14
N ASN A 34 -22.85 12.97 -5.06
CA ASN A 34 -23.42 11.75 -5.62
C ASN A 34 -22.38 10.96 -6.43
N ILE A 35 -21.53 11.65 -7.21
CA ILE A 35 -20.46 11.04 -7.98
C ILE A 35 -19.38 10.49 -7.05
N LEU A 36 -19.02 11.24 -6.00
CA LEU A 36 -18.07 10.75 -4.99
C LEU A 36 -18.56 9.47 -4.32
N LYS A 37 -19.84 9.40 -3.95
CA LYS A 37 -20.45 8.20 -3.35
C LYS A 37 -20.42 7.01 -4.30
N GLN A 38 -20.77 7.21 -5.58
CA GLN A 38 -20.71 6.15 -6.58
C GLN A 38 -19.28 5.65 -6.82
N ALA A 39 -18.32 6.57 -6.94
CA ALA A 39 -16.92 6.21 -7.05
C ALA A 39 -16.44 5.41 -5.82
N ASN A 40 -16.84 5.82 -4.62
CA ASN A 40 -16.47 5.13 -3.38
C ASN A 40 -17.02 3.70 -3.33
N ILE A 41 -18.25 3.45 -3.78
CA ILE A 41 -18.83 2.09 -3.83
C ILE A 41 -17.96 1.14 -4.67
N ILE A 42 -17.33 1.64 -5.73
CA ILE A 42 -16.49 0.84 -6.63
C ILE A 42 -15.06 0.75 -6.12
N LEU A 43 -14.46 1.89 -5.76
CA LEU A 43 -13.04 1.99 -5.44
C LEU A 43 -12.71 1.47 -4.05
N ASN A 44 -13.58 1.72 -3.06
CA ASN A 44 -13.32 1.31 -1.68
C ASN A 44 -13.09 -0.21 -1.53
N PRO A 45 -13.95 -1.12 -2.04
CA PRO A 45 -13.71 -2.55 -1.90
C PRO A 45 -12.41 -3.01 -2.57
N ILE A 46 -12.01 -2.38 -3.68
CA ILE A 46 -10.74 -2.68 -4.36
C ILE A 46 -9.56 -2.27 -3.48
N LEU A 47 -9.59 -1.06 -2.93
CA LEU A 47 -8.54 -0.57 -2.05
C LEU A 47 -8.42 -1.43 -0.78
N GLU A 48 -9.55 -1.79 -0.17
CA GLU A 48 -9.59 -2.68 0.98
C GLU A 48 -8.98 -4.04 0.67
N GLN A 49 -9.31 -4.65 -0.47
CA GLN A 49 -8.70 -5.92 -0.88
C GLN A 49 -7.19 -5.78 -1.07
N ILE A 50 -6.72 -4.70 -1.69
CA ILE A 50 -5.29 -4.45 -1.88
C ILE A 50 -4.58 -4.33 -0.52
N ILE A 51 -5.18 -3.60 0.43
CA ILE A 51 -4.63 -3.41 1.77
C ILE A 51 -4.57 -4.75 2.50
N ASN A 52 -5.68 -5.49 2.52
CA ASN A 52 -5.78 -6.79 3.19
C ASN A 52 -4.78 -7.81 2.61
N ASN A 53 -4.65 -7.87 1.29
CA ASN A 53 -3.67 -8.75 0.65
C ASN A 53 -2.23 -8.39 1.02
N LYS A 54 -1.91 -7.10 1.11
CA LYS A 54 -0.58 -6.64 1.57
C LYS A 54 -0.32 -7.01 3.03
N VAL A 55 -1.31 -6.86 3.90
CA VAL A 55 -1.20 -7.23 5.32
C VAL A 55 -1.00 -8.74 5.45
N ASN A 56 -1.86 -9.53 4.80
CA ASN A 56 -1.78 -10.99 4.82
C ASN A 56 -0.45 -11.50 4.26
N SER A 57 0.02 -10.93 3.14
CA SER A 57 1.31 -11.31 2.55
C SER A 57 2.48 -11.05 3.50
N ARG A 58 2.50 -9.91 4.20
CA ARG A 58 3.53 -9.60 5.21
C ARG A 58 3.46 -10.56 6.39
N TYR A 59 2.24 -10.84 6.87
CA TYR A 59 2.03 -11.76 7.98
C TYR A 59 2.48 -13.18 7.62
N LEU A 60 2.07 -13.71 6.46
CA LEU A 60 2.50 -15.02 5.97
C LEU A 60 4.02 -15.09 5.76
N SER A 61 4.64 -14.02 5.25
CA SER A 61 6.11 -13.94 5.15
C SER A 61 6.76 -14.05 6.53
N SER A 62 6.25 -13.32 7.53
CA SER A 62 6.81 -13.39 8.89
C SER A 62 6.67 -14.78 9.52
N ILE A 63 5.55 -15.47 9.29
CA ILE A 63 5.34 -16.84 9.76
C ILE A 63 6.34 -17.77 9.07
N ARG A 64 6.46 -17.69 7.73
CA ARG A 64 7.43 -18.48 6.97
C ARG A 64 8.84 -18.26 7.50
N ASP A 65 9.24 -17.00 7.68
CA ASP A 65 10.60 -16.65 8.10
C ASP A 65 10.89 -17.10 9.54
N SER A 66 9.86 -17.24 10.37
CA SER A 66 9.97 -17.81 11.72
C SER A 66 9.98 -19.35 11.73
N LEU A 67 9.15 -19.99 10.91
CA LEU A 67 8.99 -21.45 10.90
C LEU A 67 10.08 -22.15 10.10
N LEU A 68 10.47 -21.60 8.96
CA LEU A 68 11.39 -22.26 8.03
C LEU A 68 12.74 -22.59 8.68
N PRO A 69 13.39 -21.70 9.46
CA PRO A 69 14.64 -22.04 10.14
C PRO A 69 14.49 -23.23 11.11
N LYS A 70 13.36 -23.32 11.83
CA LYS A 70 13.08 -24.38 12.79
C LYS A 70 12.77 -25.73 12.12
N LEU A 71 12.11 -25.68 10.96
CA LEU A 71 11.90 -26.87 10.13
C LEU A 71 13.22 -27.35 9.53
N MET A 72 14.06 -26.44 9.04
CA MET A 72 15.36 -26.77 8.43
C MET A 72 16.40 -27.24 9.45
N SER A 73 16.35 -26.75 10.69
CA SER A 73 17.22 -27.24 11.77
C SER A 73 16.79 -28.60 12.32
N GLY A 74 15.59 -29.09 11.97
CA GLY A 74 14.99 -30.29 12.57
C GLY A 74 14.47 -30.07 14.00
N GLU A 75 14.41 -28.82 14.48
CA GLU A 75 13.78 -28.48 15.76
C GLU A 75 12.27 -28.81 15.72
N ILE A 76 11.63 -28.63 14.57
CA ILE A 76 10.26 -29.04 14.30
C ILE A 76 10.30 -30.20 13.28
N ASP A 77 9.94 -31.40 13.73
CA ASP A 77 9.78 -32.58 12.88
C ASP A 77 8.32 -32.75 12.43
N VAL A 78 8.10 -32.77 11.12
CA VAL A 78 6.78 -32.93 10.50
C VAL A 78 6.60 -34.29 9.81
N SER A 79 7.58 -35.19 9.92
CA SER A 79 7.63 -36.46 9.18
C SER A 79 6.51 -37.45 9.56
N LYS A 80 5.89 -37.25 10.72
CA LYS A 80 4.82 -38.13 11.27
C LYS A 80 3.44 -37.47 11.26
N ILE A 81 3.31 -36.32 10.60
CA ILE A 81 2.04 -35.62 10.48
C ILE A 81 1.29 -36.18 9.26
N GLU A 82 0.06 -36.63 9.46
CA GLU A 82 -0.90 -36.91 8.38
C GLU A 82 -1.63 -35.61 8.01
N ILE A 83 -1.71 -35.30 6.71
CA ILE A 83 -2.38 -34.12 6.13
C ILE A 83 -3.78 -34.50 5.66
#